data_AF-A0A527REK0-F1
#
_entry.id   AF-A0A527REK0-F1
#
_cell.length_a   1.000
_cell.length_b   1.000
_cell.length_c   1.000
_cell.angle_alpha   90.00
_cell.angle_beta   90.00
_cell.angle_gamma   90.00
#
_symmetry.space_group_name_H-M   'P 1'
#
loop_
_entity.id
_entity.type
_entity.pdbx_description
1 polymer ?
#
loop_
_entity_poly.entity_id
_entity_poly.type
_entity_poly.pdbx_seq_one_letter_code
_entity_poly.pdbx_strand_id
1 'polypeptide(L)'
;VDILVAIVFVMGLIAVVDIVWSRFHWRRDLRMTKQEVKDELKQSEGDPIVKSRLRSLARDRARRRMMTAVPRATLVIANPTHYSIALK
;
A
#
# COMPACT_ATOMS: atom_id res chain seq x y z
N VAL A 1 -12.64 51.56 30.61
CA VAL A 1 -11.65 50.90 29.72
C VAL A 1 -11.19 49.59 30.34
N ASP A 2 -10.96 49.56 31.64
CA ASP A 2 -10.44 48.39 32.38
C ASP A 2 -11.33 47.14 32.29
N ILE A 3 -12.65 47.30 32.38
CA ILE A 3 -13.60 46.17 32.23
C ILE A 3 -13.53 45.55 30.83
N LEU A 4 -13.35 46.39 29.80
CA LEU A 4 -13.27 45.95 28.41
C LEU A 4 -11.97 45.16 28.18
N VAL A 5 -10.86 45.64 28.74
CA VAL A 5 -9.57 44.95 28.71
C VAL A 5 -9.65 43.60 29.44
N ALA A 6 -10.31 43.54 30.60
CA ALA A 6 -10.49 42.31 31.35
C ALA A 6 -11.30 41.26 30.57
N ILE A 7 -12.40 41.66 29.91
CA ILE A 7 -13.22 40.75 29.10
C ILE A 7 -12.42 40.21 27.91
N VAL A 8 -11.70 41.07 27.18
CA VAL A 8 -10.85 40.64 26.06
C VAL A 8 -9.76 39.68 26.52
N PHE A 9 -9.16 39.94 27.69
CA PHE A 9 -8.13 39.06 28.25
C PHE A 9 -8.68 37.68 28.63
N VAL A 10 -9.83 37.63 29.31
CA VAL A 10 -10.50 36.37 29.68
C VAL A 10 -10.91 35.58 28.43
N MET A 11 -11.47 36.25 27.43
CA MET A 11 -11.89 35.63 26.17
C MET A 11 -10.67 35.13 25.37
N GLY A 12 -9.58 35.89 25.36
CA GLY A 12 -8.30 35.47 24.78
C GLY A 12 -7.71 34.24 25.46
N LEU A 13 -7.77 34.17 26.79
CA LEU A 13 -7.35 32.99 27.54
C LEU A 13 -8.18 31.75 27.19
N ILE A 14 -9.51 31.89 27.12
CA ILE A 14 -10.40 30.79 26.73
C ILE A 14 -10.08 30.31 25.32
N ALA A 15 -9.88 31.23 24.37
CA ALA A 15 -9.52 30.88 22.98
C ALA A 15 -8.18 30.14 22.90
N VAL A 16 -7.17 30.55 23.67
CA VAL A 16 -5.88 29.85 23.72
C VAL A 16 -6.04 28.44 24.28
N VAL A 17 -6.79 28.27 25.37
CA VAL A 17 -7.06 26.96 25.96
C VAL A 17 -7.79 26.05 24.97
N ASP A 18 -8.79 26.57 24.26
CA ASP A 18 -9.57 25.83 23.27
C ASP A 18 -8.70 25.36 22.10
N ILE A 19 -7.83 26.24 21.57
CA ILE A 19 -6.88 25.88 20.50
C ILE A 19 -5.93 24.78 20.95
N VAL A 20 -5.39 24.86 22.17
CA VAL A 20 -4.47 23.84 22.70
C VAL A 20 -5.18 22.50 22.85
N TRP A 21 -6.40 22.49 23.40
CA TRP A 21 -7.20 21.29 23.56
C TRP A 21 -7.55 20.65 22.22
N SER A 22 -8.08 21.44 21.29
CA SER A 22 -8.44 21.00 19.93
C SER A 22 -7.23 20.42 19.20
N ARG A 23 -6.07 21.09 19.26
CA ARG A 23 -4.83 20.60 18.62
C ARG A 23 -4.37 19.27 19.21
N PHE A 24 -4.53 19.09 20.52
CA PHE A 24 -4.14 17.86 21.21
C PHE A 24 -5.09 16.70 20.91
N HIS A 25 -6.40 16.96 20.92
CA HIS A 25 -7.42 15.99 20.58
C HIS A 25 -7.26 15.52 19.13
N TRP A 26 -7.13 16.46 18.18
CA TRP A 26 -6.87 16.16 16.77
C TRP A 26 -5.62 15.29 16.56
N ARG A 27 -4.54 15.55 17.30
CA ARG A 27 -3.33 14.71 17.23
C ARG A 27 -3.51 13.33 17.84
N ARG A 28 -4.47 13.15 18.76
CA ARG A 28 -4.81 11.83 19.31
C ARG A 28 -5.68 11.05 18.35
N ASP A 29 -6.66 11.71 17.73
CA ASP A 29 -7.58 11.07 16.79
C ASP A 29 -6.87 10.61 15.51
N LEU A 30 -5.84 11.34 15.07
CA LEU A 30 -4.98 10.93 13.95
C LEU A 30 -4.09 9.71 14.25
N ARG A 31 -4.08 9.20 15.48
CA ARG A 31 -3.28 8.00 15.80
C ARG A 31 -4.09 6.76 15.48
N MET A 32 -3.59 5.97 14.55
CA MET A 32 -4.11 4.63 14.34
C MET A 32 -3.78 3.73 15.53
N THR A 33 -4.72 2.85 15.86
CA THR A 33 -4.49 1.75 16.78
C THR A 33 -3.61 0.68 16.14
N LYS A 34 -2.91 -0.12 16.96
CA LYS A 34 -2.12 -1.26 16.45
C LYS A 34 -2.97 -2.28 15.68
N GLN A 35 -4.28 -2.30 15.95
CA GLN A 35 -5.24 -3.16 15.27
C GLN A 35 -5.59 -2.61 13.88
N GLU A 36 -5.92 -1.32 13.79
CA GLU A 36 -6.19 -0.64 12.51
C GLU A 36 -4.99 -0.74 11.56
N VAL A 37 -3.76 -0.53 12.04
CA VAL A 37 -2.56 -0.68 11.21
C VAL A 37 -2.41 -2.10 10.65
N LYS A 38 -2.74 -3.12 11.46
CA LYS A 38 -2.68 -4.53 11.02
C LYS A 38 -3.77 -4.84 10.00
N ASP A 39 -4.95 -4.29 10.19
CA ASP A 39 -6.09 -4.56 9.33
C ASP A 39 -5.96 -3.79 8.00
N GLU A 40 -5.45 -2.56 8.00
CA GLU A 40 -5.05 -1.83 6.77
C GLU A 40 -3.99 -2.58 5.98
N LEU A 41 -2.97 -3.14 6.63
CA LEU A 41 -1.92 -3.91 5.97
C LEU A 41 -2.50 -5.17 5.29
N LYS A 42 -3.37 -5.91 5.99
CA LYS A 42 -4.07 -7.06 5.43
C LYS A 42 -4.96 -6.68 4.25
N GLN A 43 -5.65 -5.54 4.35
CA GLN A 43 -6.55 -5.07 3.29
C GLN A 43 -5.77 -4.57 2.06
N SER A 44 -4.62 -3.95 2.26
CA SER A 44 -3.75 -3.44 1.19
C SER A 44 -3.01 -4.55 0.44
N GLU A 45 -2.52 -5.57 1.16
CA GLU A 45 -1.82 -6.70 0.53
C GLU A 45 -2.77 -7.74 -0.07
N GLY A 46 -4.03 -7.74 0.37
CA GLY A 46 -5.04 -8.72 -0.03
C GLY A 46 -4.73 -10.13 0.46
N ASP A 47 -5.49 -11.13 0.00
CA ASP A 47 -5.22 -12.53 0.36
C ASP A 47 -3.94 -13.03 -0.35
N PRO A 48 -2.86 -13.37 0.39
CA PRO A 48 -1.63 -13.89 -0.21
C PRO A 48 -1.87 -15.21 -0.98
N ILE A 49 -2.89 -15.98 -0.62
CA ILE A 49 -3.27 -17.21 -1.32
C ILE A 49 -3.79 -16.87 -2.72
N VAL A 50 -4.62 -15.83 -2.85
CA VAL A 50 -5.13 -15.39 -4.15
C VAL A 50 -4.00 -14.84 -5.02
N LYS A 51 -3.11 -14.02 -4.46
CA LYS A 51 -1.94 -13.46 -5.16
C LYS A 51 -0.98 -14.56 -5.65
N SER A 52 -0.70 -15.56 -4.81
CA SER A 52 0.17 -16.69 -5.17
C SER A 52 -0.47 -17.57 -6.24
N ARG A 53 -1.78 -17.84 -6.16
CA ARG A 53 -2.54 -18.57 -7.17
C ARG A 53 -2.59 -17.85 -8.51
N LEU A 54 -2.76 -16.53 -8.51
CA LEU A 54 -2.71 -15.74 -9.74
C LEU A 54 -1.34 -15.83 -10.41
N ARG A 55 -0.27 -15.77 -9.60
CA ARG A 55 1.12 -15.90 -10.06
C ARG A 55 1.42 -17.27 -10.65
N SER A 56 0.97 -18.37 -10.03
CA SER A 56 1.16 -19.71 -10.59
C SER A 56 0.43 -19.86 -11.92
N LEU A 57 -0.82 -19.42 -11.99
CA LEU A 57 -1.63 -19.52 -13.19
C LEU A 57 -1.10 -18.64 -14.35
N ALA A 58 -0.48 -17.51 -14.03
CA ALA A 58 0.25 -16.68 -15.01
C ALA A 58 1.47 -17.41 -15.58
N ARG A 59 2.26 -18.10 -14.73
CA ARG A 59 3.41 -18.91 -15.19
C ARG A 59 2.97 -20.05 -16.09
N ASP A 60 1.89 -20.75 -15.75
CA ASP A 60 1.37 -21.86 -16.57
C ASP A 60 0.91 -21.37 -17.94
N ARG A 61 0.23 -20.22 -18.00
CA ARG A 61 -0.15 -19.58 -19.27
C ARG A 61 1.08 -19.16 -20.09
N ALA A 62 2.10 -18.59 -19.46
CA ALA A 62 3.34 -18.22 -20.13
C ALA A 62 4.06 -19.45 -20.72
N ARG A 63 4.13 -20.55 -19.96
CA ARG A 63 4.69 -21.82 -20.44
C ARG A 63 3.91 -22.38 -21.62
N ARG A 64 2.59 -22.35 -21.60
CA ARG A 64 1.76 -22.78 -22.75
C ARG A 64 2.04 -21.94 -23.99
N ARG A 65 2.10 -20.60 -23.86
CA ARG A 65 2.46 -19.69 -24.96
C ARG A 65 3.86 -19.97 -25.52
N MET A 66 4.83 -20.22 -24.64
CA MET A 66 6.18 -20.63 -25.03
C MET A 66 6.13 -21.92 -25.85
N MET A 67 5.43 -22.97 -25.36
CA MET A 67 5.31 -24.25 -26.07
C MET A 67 4.64 -24.09 -27.44
N THR A 68 3.66 -23.18 -27.60
CA THR A 68 3.06 -22.90 -28.92
C THR A 68 4.00 -22.15 -29.88
N ALA A 69 5.01 -21.45 -29.36
CA ALA A 69 6.00 -20.75 -30.17
C ALA A 69 7.14 -21.67 -30.65
N VAL A 70 7.41 -22.79 -29.93
CA VAL A 70 8.48 -23.74 -30.26
C VAL A 70 8.37 -24.32 -31.68
N PRO A 71 7.20 -24.79 -32.17
CA PRO A 71 7.09 -25.33 -33.53
C PRO A 71 7.29 -24.29 -34.65
N ARG A 72 7.23 -22.98 -34.33
CA ARG A 72 7.47 -21.90 -35.29
C ARG A 72 8.94 -21.46 -35.34
N ALA A 73 9.79 -22.03 -34.50
CA ALA A 73 11.22 -21.71 -34.47
C ALA A 73 11.96 -22.54 -35.53
N THR A 74 12.86 -21.89 -36.26
CA THR A 74 13.69 -22.51 -37.29
C THR A 74 14.90 -23.23 -36.68
N LEU A 75 15.41 -22.76 -35.54
CA LEU A 75 16.47 -23.40 -34.78
C LEU A 75 16.28 -23.16 -33.27
N VAL A 76 16.49 -24.21 -32.46
CA VAL A 76 16.51 -24.12 -31.00
C VAL A 76 17.93 -24.39 -30.52
N ILE A 77 18.55 -23.39 -29.87
CA ILE A 77 19.86 -23.53 -29.22
C ILE A 77 19.61 -23.60 -27.72
N ALA A 78 19.92 -24.75 -27.10
CA ALA A 78 19.75 -24.95 -25.67
C ALA A 78 21.09 -25.25 -24.98
N ASN A 79 21.43 -24.46 -23.98
CA ASN A 79 22.37 -24.83 -22.93
C ASN A 79 21.55 -25.53 -21.82
N PRO A 80 21.74 -26.85 -21.61
CA PRO A 80 20.82 -27.71 -20.84
C PRO A 80 20.64 -27.32 -19.37
N THR A 81 21.47 -26.44 -18.82
CA THR A 81 21.39 -26.01 -17.42
C THR A 81 20.92 -24.57 -17.22
N HIS A 82 20.91 -23.72 -18.27
CA HIS A 82 20.74 -22.28 -18.05
C HIS A 82 19.82 -21.55 -19.03
N TYR A 83 19.88 -21.80 -20.35
CA TYR A 83 19.09 -21.02 -21.32
C TYR A 83 18.78 -21.80 -22.59
N SER A 84 17.55 -21.67 -23.07
CA SER A 84 17.14 -22.09 -24.40
C SER A 84 16.63 -20.89 -25.19
N ILE A 85 17.23 -20.65 -26.35
CA ILE A 85 16.91 -19.56 -27.27
C ILE A 85 16.32 -20.18 -28.54
N ALA A 86 15.08 -19.84 -28.83
CA ALA A 86 14.40 -20.23 -30.06
C ALA A 86 14.54 -19.09 -31.07
N LEU A 87 15.21 -19.36 -32.19
CA LEU A 87 15.38 -18.44 -33.30
C LEU A 87 14.32 -18.76 -34.36
N LYS A 88 13.65 -17.72 -34.88
CA LYS A 88 12.80 -17.82 -36.06
C LYS A 88 13.66 -17.70 -37.31
#